data_AF-A0A2S8NVW8-F1
#
_entry.id   AF-A0A2S8NVW8-F1
#
_cell.length_a   1.000
_cell.length_b   1.000
_cell.length_c   1.000
_cell.angle_alpha   90.00
_cell.angle_beta   90.00
_cell.angle_gamma   90.00
#
_symmetry.space_group_name_H-M   'P 1'
#
loop_
_entity.id
_entity.type
_entity.pdbx_description
1 polymer ?
#
loop_
_entity_poly.entity_id
_entity_poly.type
_entity_poly.pdbx_seq_one_letter_code
_entity_poly.pdbx_strand_id
1 'polypeptide(L)'
;MCTTADVMAHLAKGNERQQDAYRVLQSSGLLDILADYHPYPAGTVPIDIDVPGSDLDLLCYVKDLDPFEAEMHDQIGVVGEFGCIRGEGDLPDQRPYVTFNLQVGHWPVEIFAQSVPVYRQNAYLHMLVEWRLLQLWGDAGHREIRRLKRAGWKTEPAFASVLGLQGDPYVIAVSV
;
A
#
# COMPACT_ATOMS: atom_id res chain seq x y z
N MET A 1 13.84 2.73 1.52
CA MET A 1 12.43 3.02 1.27
C MET A 1 11.86 3.61 2.55
N CYS A 2 12.20 4.86 2.85
CA CYS A 2 11.78 5.54 4.08
C CYS A 2 10.89 6.75 3.79
N THR A 3 11.08 7.38 2.63
CA THR A 3 10.29 8.50 2.13
C THR A 3 9.62 8.15 0.80
N THR A 4 8.60 8.93 0.42
CA THR A 4 7.97 8.88 -0.91
C THR A 4 8.99 8.98 -2.03
N ALA A 5 9.95 9.89 -1.92
CA ALA A 5 11.01 10.06 -2.90
C ALA A 5 11.90 8.81 -3.03
N ASP A 6 12.23 8.15 -1.90
CA ASP A 6 13.00 6.91 -1.92
C ASP A 6 12.23 5.79 -2.63
N VAL A 7 10.92 5.66 -2.37
CA VAL A 7 10.10 4.63 -2.99
C VAL A 7 9.95 4.90 -4.48
N MET A 8 9.67 6.14 -4.88
CA MET A 8 9.59 6.50 -6.30
C MET A 8 10.91 6.26 -7.04
N ALA A 9 12.05 6.59 -6.42
CA ALA A 9 13.36 6.30 -6.99
C ALA A 9 13.66 4.79 -7.07
N HIS A 10 13.15 4.01 -6.12
CA HIS A 10 13.23 2.54 -6.16
C HIS A 10 12.39 1.97 -7.31
N LEU A 11 11.12 2.39 -7.43
CA LEU A 11 10.21 1.95 -8.49
C LEU A 11 10.75 2.27 -9.89
N ALA A 12 11.32 3.48 -10.08
CA ALA A 12 11.91 3.92 -11.34
C ALA A 12 13.08 3.04 -11.82
N LYS A 13 13.73 2.31 -10.92
CA LYS A 13 14.85 1.39 -11.22
C LYS A 13 14.47 -0.08 -11.08
N GLY A 14 13.23 -0.35 -10.72
CA GLY A 14 12.71 -1.69 -10.49
C GLY A 14 12.48 -2.47 -11.76
N ASN A 15 11.72 -3.56 -11.66
CA ASN A 15 11.28 -4.31 -12.84
C ASN A 15 10.25 -3.53 -13.68
N GLU A 16 9.83 -4.11 -14.81
CA GLU A 16 8.88 -3.47 -15.74
C GLU A 16 7.59 -2.98 -15.06
N ARG A 17 7.05 -3.76 -14.13
CA ARG A 17 5.79 -3.43 -13.45
C ARG A 17 5.98 -2.33 -12.41
N GLN A 18 7.12 -2.31 -11.72
CA GLN A 18 7.50 -1.21 -10.82
C GLN A 18 7.76 0.10 -11.59
N GLN A 19 8.45 0.03 -12.73
CA GLN A 19 8.67 1.21 -13.59
C GLN A 19 7.38 1.72 -14.22
N ASP A 20 6.43 0.83 -14.49
CA ASP A 20 5.09 1.20 -14.91
C ASP A 20 4.29 1.90 -13.80
N ALA A 21 4.29 1.35 -12.59
CA ALA A 21 3.71 2.00 -11.42
C ALA A 21 4.32 3.38 -11.15
N TYR A 22 5.64 3.52 -11.26
CA TYR A 22 6.34 4.81 -11.18
C TYR A 22 5.78 5.83 -12.19
N ARG A 23 5.67 5.44 -13.47
CA ARG A 23 5.16 6.33 -14.52
C ARG A 23 3.71 6.74 -14.24
N VAL A 24 2.88 5.80 -13.82
CA VAL A 24 1.46 6.05 -13.52
C VAL A 24 1.31 7.01 -12.34
N LEU A 25 1.99 6.76 -11.22
CA LEU A 25 1.98 7.64 -10.05
C LEU A 25 2.55 9.03 -10.34
N GLN A 26 3.56 9.13 -11.21
CA GLN A 26 4.15 10.41 -11.61
C GLN A 26 3.22 11.20 -12.54
N SER A 27 2.57 10.54 -13.51
CA SER A 27 1.72 11.23 -14.50
C SER A 27 0.31 11.56 -14.00
N SER A 28 -0.15 10.92 -12.93
CA SER A 28 -1.52 11.09 -12.42
C SER A 28 -1.74 12.38 -11.63
N GLY A 29 -0.66 13.02 -11.15
CA GLY A 29 -0.76 14.17 -10.24
C GLY A 29 -1.22 13.82 -8.82
N LEU A 30 -1.49 12.53 -8.51
CA LEU A 30 -2.00 12.12 -7.20
C LEU A 30 -1.03 12.44 -6.05
N LEU A 31 0.27 12.27 -6.27
CA LEU A 31 1.28 12.59 -5.25
C LEU A 31 1.33 14.10 -4.95
N ASP A 32 1.01 14.95 -5.94
CA ASP A 32 0.95 16.40 -5.77
C ASP A 32 -0.34 16.83 -5.06
N ILE A 33 -1.49 16.26 -5.46
CA ILE A 33 -2.80 16.44 -4.78
C ILE A 33 -2.69 16.09 -3.31
N LEU A 34 -1.99 14.99 -2.99
CA LEU A 34 -1.87 14.48 -1.64
C LEU A 34 -0.69 15.06 -0.86
N ALA A 35 0.09 15.98 -1.42
CA ALA A 35 1.40 16.37 -0.89
C ALA A 35 1.38 16.80 0.59
N ASP A 36 0.36 17.55 1.00
CA ASP A 36 0.16 18.02 2.39
C ASP A 36 -0.10 16.88 3.39
N TYR A 37 -0.51 15.72 2.87
CA TYR A 37 -0.81 14.50 3.64
C TYR A 37 0.34 13.48 3.62
N HIS A 38 1.47 13.85 3.02
CA HIS A 38 2.70 13.07 2.93
C HIS A 38 2.45 11.64 2.37
N PRO A 39 2.01 11.53 1.10
CA PRO A 39 1.54 10.27 0.54
C PRO A 39 2.71 9.32 0.38
N TYR A 40 2.56 8.09 0.86
CA TYR A 40 3.61 7.08 0.82
C TYR A 40 3.17 5.86 0.00
N PRO A 41 3.81 5.58 -1.16
CA PRO A 41 3.55 4.36 -1.91
C PRO A 41 3.95 3.12 -1.11
N ALA A 42 2.98 2.27 -0.82
CA ALA A 42 3.12 1.10 0.02
C ALA A 42 2.66 -0.18 -0.70
N GLY A 43 2.45 -1.24 0.08
CA GLY A 43 1.90 -2.49 -0.41
C GLY A 43 2.91 -3.30 -1.22
N THR A 44 2.41 -4.07 -2.16
CA THR A 44 3.18 -5.20 -2.71
C THR A 44 4.04 -4.87 -3.93
N VAL A 45 3.76 -3.75 -4.60
CA VAL A 45 4.53 -3.30 -5.77
C VAL A 45 5.92 -2.78 -5.38
N PRO A 46 6.09 -1.92 -4.34
CA PRO A 46 7.41 -1.50 -3.88
C PRO A 46 8.33 -2.65 -3.48
N ILE A 47 7.77 -3.78 -3.03
CA ILE A 47 8.54 -4.94 -2.54
C ILE A 47 8.56 -6.12 -3.52
N ASP A 48 8.18 -5.89 -4.79
CA ASP A 48 8.26 -6.84 -5.90
C ASP A 48 7.62 -8.22 -5.61
N ILE A 49 6.44 -8.19 -5.01
CA ILE A 49 5.59 -9.37 -4.81
C ILE A 49 4.14 -9.12 -5.24
N ASP A 50 3.92 -8.09 -6.03
CA ASP A 50 2.64 -7.85 -6.67
C ASP A 50 2.37 -8.90 -7.77
N VAL A 51 1.10 -9.02 -8.12
CA VAL A 51 0.58 -9.89 -9.18
C VAL A 51 -0.41 -9.09 -10.04
N PRO A 52 -0.80 -9.56 -11.24
CA PRO A 52 -1.82 -8.88 -12.03
C PRO A 52 -3.09 -8.63 -11.20
N GLY A 53 -3.61 -7.40 -11.25
CA GLY A 53 -4.74 -6.96 -10.44
C GLY A 53 -4.39 -6.56 -8.99
N SER A 54 -3.11 -6.52 -8.59
CA SER A 54 -2.70 -5.82 -7.37
C SER A 54 -2.84 -4.32 -7.54
N ASP A 55 -3.21 -3.64 -6.46
CA ASP A 55 -3.44 -2.21 -6.41
C ASP A 55 -2.13 -1.43 -6.21
N LEU A 56 -2.17 -0.13 -6.50
CA LEU A 56 -1.17 0.84 -6.04
C LEU A 56 -1.68 1.50 -4.75
N ASP A 57 -1.07 1.14 -3.63
CA ASP A 57 -1.45 1.64 -2.31
C ASP A 57 -0.73 2.96 -1.98
N LEU A 58 -1.47 3.98 -1.56
CA LEU A 58 -0.96 5.25 -1.05
C LEU A 58 -1.42 5.46 0.39
N LEU A 59 -0.49 5.44 1.34
CA LEU A 59 -0.77 5.73 2.75
C LEU A 59 -0.63 7.23 3.03
N CYS A 60 -1.62 7.81 3.69
CA CYS A 60 -1.65 9.22 4.06
C CYS A 60 -1.81 9.39 5.57
N TYR A 61 -1.17 10.43 6.12
CA TYR A 61 -1.40 10.88 7.48
C TYR A 61 -2.36 12.07 7.46
N VAL A 62 -3.53 11.90 8.05
CA VAL A 62 -4.60 12.89 8.04
C VAL A 62 -5.11 13.11 9.46
N LYS A 63 -4.93 14.31 9.99
CA LYS A 63 -5.36 14.64 11.36
C LYS A 63 -6.87 14.62 11.54
N ASP A 64 -7.59 15.14 10.55
CA ASP A 64 -9.03 15.25 10.54
C ASP A 64 -9.56 14.73 9.21
N LEU A 65 -10.38 13.67 9.27
CA LEU A 65 -10.86 12.97 8.10
C LEU A 65 -11.98 13.72 7.37
N ASP A 66 -12.78 14.53 8.07
CA ASP A 66 -13.90 15.25 7.47
C ASP A 66 -13.46 16.29 6.43
N PRO A 67 -12.55 17.23 6.75
CA PRO A 67 -12.08 18.19 5.76
C PRO A 67 -11.24 17.52 4.65
N PHE A 68 -10.49 16.47 4.99
CA PHE A 68 -9.75 15.70 4.00
C PHE A 68 -10.68 15.02 3.00
N GLU A 69 -11.73 14.35 3.48
CA GLU A 69 -12.69 13.66 2.63
C GLU A 69 -13.37 14.64 1.66
N ALA A 70 -13.82 15.79 2.17
CA ALA A 70 -14.39 16.85 1.34
C ALA A 70 -13.39 17.38 0.29
N GLU A 71 -12.15 17.63 0.67
CA GLU A 71 -11.11 18.08 -0.25
C GLU A 71 -10.79 17.03 -1.33
N MET A 72 -10.72 15.75 -0.96
CA MET A 72 -10.49 14.67 -1.92
C MET A 72 -11.66 14.49 -2.87
N HIS A 73 -12.90 14.71 -2.43
CA HIS A 73 -14.06 14.72 -3.31
C HIS A 73 -13.94 15.78 -4.41
N ASP A 74 -13.43 16.97 -4.07
CA ASP A 74 -13.22 18.05 -5.03
C ASP A 74 -12.01 17.81 -5.94
N GLN A 75 -10.87 17.38 -5.37
CA GLN A 75 -9.62 17.23 -6.11
C GLN A 75 -9.55 15.94 -6.95
N ILE A 76 -9.94 14.80 -6.39
CA ILE A 76 -9.86 13.50 -7.07
C ILE A 76 -11.04 13.31 -8.03
N GLY A 77 -12.18 13.95 -7.78
CA GLY A 77 -13.31 13.96 -8.72
C GLY A 77 -12.95 14.54 -10.09
N VAL A 78 -11.91 15.37 -10.18
CA VAL A 78 -11.36 15.87 -11.45
C VAL A 78 -10.54 14.80 -12.19
N VAL A 79 -9.91 13.88 -11.45
CA VAL A 79 -9.09 12.79 -12.00
C VAL A 79 -9.97 11.68 -12.57
N GLY A 80 -11.13 11.39 -11.96
CA GLY A 80 -12.09 10.43 -12.47
C GLY A 80 -13.13 9.98 -11.44
N GLU A 81 -13.92 8.99 -11.80
CA GLU A 81 -14.82 8.33 -10.85
C GLU A 81 -14.02 7.54 -9.81
N PHE A 82 -14.48 7.59 -8.56
CA PHE A 82 -13.87 6.89 -7.45
C PHE A 82 -14.94 6.35 -6.49
N GLY A 83 -14.60 5.27 -5.79
CA GLY A 83 -15.30 4.83 -4.59
C GLY A 83 -14.71 5.49 -3.36
N CYS A 84 -15.55 5.86 -2.41
CA CYS A 84 -15.14 6.33 -1.09
C CYS A 84 -15.79 5.43 -0.03
N ILE A 85 -14.99 4.95 0.92
CA ILE A 85 -15.47 4.13 2.04
C ILE A 85 -14.87 4.70 3.31
N ARG A 86 -15.71 4.82 4.33
CA ARG A 86 -15.31 5.23 5.67
C ARG A 86 -15.49 4.07 6.64
N GLY A 87 -14.49 3.87 7.50
CA GLY A 87 -14.53 2.89 8.57
C GLY A 87 -14.26 3.53 9.92
N GLU A 88 -14.93 3.04 10.96
CA GLU A 88 -14.78 3.55 12.33
C GLU A 88 -13.59 2.91 13.08
N GLY A 89 -13.07 1.80 12.55
CA GLY A 89 -12.03 1.01 13.22
C GLY A 89 -12.60 0.11 14.31
N ASP A 90 -13.41 -0.87 13.91
CA ASP A 90 -14.15 -1.75 14.83
C ASP A 90 -13.29 -2.77 15.60
N LEU A 91 -11.98 -2.82 15.31
CA LEU A 91 -11.01 -3.68 15.99
C LEU A 91 -10.22 -2.89 17.03
N PRO A 92 -9.78 -3.54 18.14
CA PRO A 92 -8.83 -2.95 19.07
C PRO A 92 -7.62 -2.42 18.30
N ASP A 93 -7.25 -1.17 18.56
CA ASP A 93 -6.14 -0.45 17.91
C ASP A 93 -6.34 0.00 16.45
N GLN A 94 -7.50 -0.27 15.84
CA GLN A 94 -7.85 0.33 14.57
C GLN A 94 -8.44 1.73 14.80
N ARG A 95 -7.92 2.73 14.09
CA ARG A 95 -8.46 4.09 14.12
C ARG A 95 -9.49 4.26 13.01
N PRO A 96 -10.39 5.26 13.12
CA PRO A 96 -11.18 5.69 11.99
C PRO A 96 -10.29 5.98 10.78
N TYR A 97 -10.76 5.61 9.60
CA TYR A 97 -10.04 5.76 8.36
C TYR A 97 -11.01 6.03 7.21
N VAL A 98 -10.47 6.56 6.12
CA VAL A 98 -11.16 6.69 4.83
C VAL A 98 -10.29 6.09 3.73
N THR A 99 -10.92 5.39 2.81
CA THR A 99 -10.29 4.87 1.60
C THR A 99 -10.93 5.45 0.36
N PHE A 100 -10.10 5.88 -0.59
CA PHE A 100 -10.52 6.22 -1.94
C PHE A 100 -9.98 5.18 -2.92
N ASN A 101 -10.86 4.55 -3.67
CA ASN A 101 -10.49 3.57 -4.70
C ASN A 101 -10.82 4.16 -6.07
N LEU A 102 -9.83 4.23 -6.95
CA LEU A 102 -9.98 4.82 -8.27
C LEU A 102 -9.15 4.09 -9.31
N GLN A 103 -9.51 4.25 -10.57
CA GLN A 103 -8.79 3.66 -11.69
C GLN A 103 -7.89 4.72 -12.35
N VAL A 104 -6.58 4.48 -12.37
CA VAL A 104 -5.61 5.34 -13.08
C VAL A 104 -4.92 4.54 -14.17
N GLY A 105 -5.32 4.79 -15.41
CA GLY A 105 -4.91 3.94 -16.53
C GLY A 105 -5.37 2.50 -16.30
N HIS A 106 -4.44 1.54 -16.27
CA HIS A 106 -4.75 0.14 -16.00
C HIS A 106 -4.51 -0.28 -14.54
N TRP A 107 -4.12 0.65 -13.67
CA TRP A 107 -3.93 0.38 -12.25
C TRP A 107 -5.15 0.77 -11.43
N PRO A 108 -5.68 -0.16 -10.62
CA PRO A 108 -6.45 0.24 -9.46
C PRO A 108 -5.50 0.92 -8.47
N VAL A 109 -5.95 2.03 -7.90
CA VAL A 109 -5.23 2.80 -6.89
C VAL A 109 -6.11 2.85 -5.64
N GLU A 110 -5.50 2.61 -4.49
CA GLU A 110 -6.13 2.81 -3.18
C GLU A 110 -5.38 3.90 -2.43
N ILE A 111 -6.09 4.93 -2.00
CA ILE A 111 -5.58 5.94 -1.07
C ILE A 111 -6.19 5.64 0.29
N PHE A 112 -5.35 5.30 1.25
CA PHE A 112 -5.74 5.01 2.63
C PHE A 112 -5.28 6.12 3.56
N ALA A 113 -6.21 6.72 4.30
CA ALA A 113 -5.94 7.84 5.19
C ALA A 113 -6.46 7.61 6.61
N GLN A 114 -5.63 7.92 7.59
CA GLN A 114 -6.00 7.90 9.01
C GLN A 114 -5.16 8.88 9.84
N SER A 115 -5.57 9.10 11.08
CA SER A 115 -4.88 9.98 12.05
C SER A 115 -3.64 9.36 12.71
N VAL A 116 -3.03 8.35 12.06
CA VAL A 116 -1.80 7.69 12.49
C VAL A 116 -0.68 8.04 11.52
N PRO A 117 0.49 8.52 11.98
CA PRO A 117 1.63 8.77 11.10
C PRO A 117 1.99 7.53 10.29
N VAL A 118 2.29 7.67 8.99
CA VAL A 118 2.52 6.56 8.04
C VAL A 118 3.45 5.47 8.60
N TYR A 119 4.57 5.87 9.22
CA TYR A 119 5.56 4.94 9.77
C TYR A 119 5.09 4.12 10.98
N ARG A 120 3.88 4.38 11.49
CA ARG A 120 3.20 3.62 12.55
C ARG A 120 1.94 2.92 12.06
N GLN A 121 1.57 3.07 10.79
CA GLN A 121 0.40 2.39 10.23
C GLN A 121 0.74 0.92 9.95
N ASN A 122 -0.21 0.01 10.21
CA ASN A 122 0.02 -1.43 10.05
C ASN A 122 0.45 -1.80 8.63
N ALA A 123 -0.15 -1.20 7.60
CA ALA A 123 0.24 -1.44 6.20
C ALA A 123 1.72 -1.13 5.93
N TYR A 124 2.25 -0.03 6.49
CA TYR A 124 3.67 0.28 6.40
C TYR A 124 4.54 -0.72 7.18
N LEU A 125 4.12 -1.08 8.40
CA LEU A 125 4.86 -2.00 9.26
C LEU A 125 4.94 -3.41 8.67
N HIS A 126 3.81 -3.95 8.17
CA HIS A 126 3.76 -5.24 7.48
C HIS A 126 4.69 -5.22 6.27
N MET A 127 4.54 -4.24 5.38
CA MET A 127 5.39 -4.13 4.19
C MET A 127 6.88 -4.07 4.56
N LEU A 128 7.25 -3.38 5.65
CA LEU A 128 8.65 -3.30 6.08
C LEU A 128 9.18 -4.65 6.58
N VAL A 129 8.39 -5.42 7.33
CA VAL A 129 8.79 -6.77 7.78
C VAL A 129 8.86 -7.73 6.59
N GLU A 130 7.84 -7.74 5.74
CA GLU A 130 7.81 -8.51 4.50
C GLU A 130 9.02 -8.21 3.62
N TRP A 131 9.35 -6.93 3.43
CA TRP A 131 10.54 -6.51 2.70
C TRP A 131 11.82 -7.10 3.30
N ARG A 132 12.00 -7.01 4.61
CA ARG A 132 13.18 -7.55 5.30
C ARG A 132 13.30 -9.06 5.11
N LEU A 133 12.19 -9.79 5.25
CA LEU A 133 12.15 -11.24 5.02
C LEU A 133 12.53 -11.59 3.57
N LEU A 134 11.98 -10.84 2.61
CA LEU A 134 12.31 -11.00 1.19
C LEU A 134 13.78 -10.73 0.90
N GLN A 135 14.41 -9.76 1.57
CA GLN A 135 15.86 -9.53 1.44
C GLN A 135 16.70 -10.69 2.00
N LEU A 136 16.24 -11.34 3.06
CA LEU A 136 16.92 -12.51 3.64
C LEU A 136 16.74 -13.77 2.79
N TRP A 137 15.57 -13.97 2.19
CA TRP A 137 15.25 -15.12 1.36
C TRP A 137 15.73 -15.00 -0.09
N GLY A 138 15.96 -13.78 -0.55
CA GLY A 138 16.31 -13.47 -1.94
C GLY A 138 15.22 -13.87 -2.93
N ASP A 139 15.62 -14.18 -4.16
CA ASP A 139 14.70 -14.44 -5.27
C ASP A 139 13.78 -15.64 -5.04
N ALA A 140 14.23 -16.63 -4.26
CA ALA A 140 13.40 -17.79 -3.93
C ALA A 140 12.16 -17.38 -3.12
N GLY A 141 12.32 -16.47 -2.15
CA GLY A 141 11.22 -15.91 -1.38
C GLY A 141 10.24 -15.13 -2.26
N HIS A 142 10.75 -14.23 -3.10
CA HIS A 142 9.91 -13.44 -4.02
C HIS A 142 9.09 -14.35 -4.95
N ARG A 143 9.70 -15.41 -5.49
CA ARG A 143 9.00 -16.37 -6.36
C ARG A 143 7.91 -17.13 -5.61
N GLU A 144 8.19 -17.60 -4.40
CA GLU A 144 7.23 -18.38 -3.64
C GLU A 144 6.03 -17.54 -3.19
N ILE A 145 6.27 -16.32 -2.68
CA ILE A 145 5.18 -15.41 -2.30
C ILE A 145 4.33 -15.04 -3.52
N ARG A 146 4.95 -14.72 -4.67
CA ARG A 146 4.18 -14.47 -5.90
C ARG A 146 3.41 -15.71 -6.37
N ARG A 147 3.94 -16.92 -6.20
CA ARG A 147 3.23 -18.16 -6.52
C ARG A 147 1.96 -18.31 -5.67
N LEU A 148 2.07 -18.11 -4.36
CA LEU A 148 0.93 -18.16 -3.43
C LEU A 148 -0.11 -17.07 -3.74
N LYS A 149 0.33 -15.83 -3.98
CA LYS A 149 -0.57 -14.74 -4.35
C LYS A 149 -1.32 -14.99 -5.66
N ARG A 150 -0.67 -15.56 -6.67
CA ARG A 150 -1.35 -16.00 -7.90
C ARG A 150 -2.37 -17.11 -7.68
N ALA A 151 -2.20 -17.89 -6.61
CA ALA A 151 -3.19 -18.88 -6.18
C ALA A 151 -4.33 -18.29 -5.33
N GLY A 152 -4.43 -16.96 -5.22
CA GLY A 152 -5.49 -16.25 -4.50
C GLY A 152 -5.20 -15.97 -3.02
N TRP A 153 -3.98 -16.23 -2.56
CA TRP A 153 -3.61 -15.93 -1.17
C TRP A 153 -3.42 -14.43 -0.98
N LYS A 154 -3.88 -13.91 0.17
CA LYS A 154 -3.48 -12.59 0.64
C LYS A 154 -2.01 -12.61 1.08
N THR A 155 -1.39 -11.43 1.12
CA THR A 155 0.04 -11.28 1.36
C THR A 155 0.46 -11.82 2.74
N GLU A 156 -0.13 -11.35 3.82
CA GLU A 156 0.25 -11.74 5.18
C GLU A 156 0.03 -13.24 5.43
N PRO A 157 -1.10 -13.87 5.04
CA PRO A 157 -1.26 -15.32 5.12
C PRO A 157 -0.23 -16.11 4.32
N ALA A 158 0.23 -15.60 3.16
CA ALA A 158 1.27 -16.26 2.39
C ALA A 158 2.61 -16.26 3.14
N PHE A 159 3.01 -15.14 3.74
CA PHE A 159 4.22 -15.07 4.57
C PHE A 159 4.12 -15.97 5.80
N ALA A 160 2.99 -15.92 6.53
CA ALA A 160 2.76 -16.76 7.69
C ALA A 160 2.87 -18.25 7.33
N SER A 161 2.29 -18.66 6.19
CA SER A 161 2.37 -20.04 5.71
C SER A 161 3.78 -20.48 5.36
N VAL A 162 4.58 -19.62 4.70
CA VAL A 162 5.98 -19.97 4.33
C VAL A 162 6.87 -20.06 5.56
N LEU A 163 6.64 -19.20 6.56
CA LEU A 163 7.40 -19.20 7.81
C LEU A 163 6.95 -20.28 8.82
N GLY A 164 5.84 -20.99 8.56
CA GLY A 164 5.27 -21.95 9.50
C GLY A 164 4.72 -21.29 10.77
N LEU A 165 4.30 -20.03 10.69
CA LEU A 165 3.76 -19.28 11.82
C LEU A 165 2.33 -19.73 12.12
N GLN A 166 2.00 -19.87 13.42
CA GLN A 166 0.65 -20.23 13.89
C GLN A 166 -0.01 -19.04 14.60
N GLY A 167 -1.26 -18.74 14.23
CA GLY A 167 -2.07 -17.65 14.78
C GLY A 167 -2.53 -16.67 13.68
N ASP A 168 -2.94 -15.45 14.06
CA ASP A 168 -3.43 -14.44 13.11
C ASP A 168 -2.26 -13.84 12.31
N PRO A 169 -2.22 -14.00 10.96
CA PRO A 169 -1.16 -13.47 10.12
C PRO A 169 -0.95 -11.95 10.24
N TYR A 170 -2.03 -11.20 10.48
CA TYR A 170 -1.98 -9.74 10.59
C TYR A 170 -1.39 -9.26 11.91
N VAL A 171 -1.39 -10.11 12.95
CA VAL A 171 -0.77 -9.80 14.25
C VAL A 171 0.68 -10.30 14.29
N ILE A 172 0.93 -11.46 13.68
CA ILE A 172 2.26 -12.08 13.74
C ILE A 172 3.23 -11.36 12.82
N ALA A 173 2.80 -10.91 11.63
CA ALA A 173 3.67 -10.23 10.67
C ALA A 173 4.33 -8.96 11.23
N VAL A 174 3.76 -8.33 12.27
CA VAL A 174 4.34 -7.15 12.96
C VAL A 174 5.27 -7.51 14.13
N SER A 175 5.31 -8.78 14.52
CA SER A 175 6.03 -9.28 15.71
C SER A 175 7.31 -10.06 15.39
N VAL A 176 7.66 -10.22 14.11
CA VAL A 176 8.85 -10.97 13.63
C VAL A 176 10.05 -10.06 13.39
#